data_AF-A0A7V4NII5-F1
#
_entry.id   AF-A0A7V4NII5-F1
#
_cell.length_a   1.000
_cell.length_b   1.000
_cell.length_c   1.000
_cell.angle_alpha   90.00
_cell.angle_beta   90.00
_cell.angle_gamma   90.00
#
_symmetry.space_group_name_H-M   'P 1'
#
loop_
_entity.id
_entity.type
_entity.pdbx_description
1 polymer ?
#
loop_
_entity_poly.entity_id
_entity_poly.type
_entity_poly.pdbx_seq_one_letter_code
_entity_poly.pdbx_strand_id
1 'polypeptide(L)'
;MNKFVIEKLCILIMFSTFFISQIKCDVLLGLEVLQQQKFRILKGKKVGLITNHPGVTKKGEHIFDLLYNTKGVELVAVFSPEHGFLGDKLIDGVYYEPRTNIPIYSLYGKLKNLLKKC
;
A
#
# COMPACT_ATOMS: atom_id res chain seq x y z
N MET A 1 7.19 56.60 -11.66
CA MET A 1 6.61 55.42 -10.98
C MET A 1 7.23 55.33 -9.59
N ASN A 2 6.43 55.44 -8.51
CA ASN A 2 6.96 55.62 -7.15
C ASN A 2 7.65 54.35 -6.63
N LYS A 3 8.85 54.51 -6.05
CA LYS A 3 9.63 53.42 -5.41
C LYS A 3 8.79 52.63 -4.40
N PHE A 4 7.91 53.32 -3.68
CA PHE A 4 6.97 52.75 -2.71
C PHE A 4 5.92 51.80 -3.33
N VAL A 5 5.50 52.07 -4.58
CA VAL A 5 4.55 51.22 -5.30
C VAL A 5 5.22 49.93 -5.76
N ILE A 6 6.48 50.03 -6.21
CA ILE A 6 7.28 48.87 -6.65
C ILE A 6 7.56 47.94 -5.46
N GLU A 7 7.93 48.48 -4.31
CA GLU A 7 8.23 47.70 -3.10
C GLU A 7 7.01 46.92 -2.58
N LYS A 8 5.84 47.56 -2.53
CA LYS A 8 4.58 46.89 -2.15
C LYS A 8 4.14 45.82 -3.16
N LEU A 9 4.36 46.07 -4.45
CA LEU A 9 4.04 45.11 -5.51
C LEU A 9 4.96 43.87 -5.42
N CYS A 10 6.25 44.06 -5.14
CA CYS A 10 7.19 42.96 -4.91
C CYS A 10 6.81 42.10 -3.70
N ILE A 11 6.42 42.71 -2.58
CA ILE A 11 5.96 41.98 -1.38
C ILE A 11 4.70 41.15 -1.68
N LEU A 12 3.74 41.73 -2.41
CA LEU A 12 2.50 41.03 -2.80
C LEU A 12 2.78 39.83 -3.73
N ILE A 13 3.70 40.00 -4.68
CA ILE A 13 4.12 38.92 -5.59
C ILE A 13 4.84 37.81 -4.82
N MET A 14 5.75 38.15 -3.90
CA MET A 14 6.45 37.16 -3.06
C MET A 14 5.52 36.39 -2.11
N PHE A 15 4.47 37.03 -1.60
CA PHE A 15 3.44 36.34 -0.81
C PHE A 15 2.60 35.38 -1.66
N SER A 16 2.28 35.76 -2.89
CA SER A 16 1.47 34.92 -3.80
C SER A 16 2.21 33.66 -4.27
N THR A 17 3.52 33.75 -4.51
CA THR A 17 4.34 32.60 -4.97
C THR A 17 4.61 31.58 -3.86
N PHE A 18 4.63 31.99 -2.60
CA PHE A 18 4.76 31.09 -1.45
C PHE A 18 3.57 30.14 -1.30
N PHE A 19 2.35 30.61 -1.60
CA PHE A 19 1.13 29.80 -1.54
C PHE A 19 1.04 28.76 -2.66
N ILE A 20 1.55 29.09 -3.86
CA ILE A 20 1.50 28.18 -5.02
C ILE A 20 2.42 26.96 -4.83
N SER A 21 3.53 27.10 -4.07
CA SER A 21 4.46 25.98 -3.78
C SER A 21 3.90 24.87 -2.89
N GLN A 22 2.69 25.01 -2.32
CA GLN A 22 2.09 24.01 -1.43
C GLN A 22 1.10 23.06 -2.14
N ILE A 23 0.88 23.21 -3.44
CA ILE A 23 -0.03 22.32 -4.19
C ILE A 23 0.71 21.01 -4.50
N LYS A 24 0.75 20.09 -3.52
CA LYS A 24 1.13 18.70 -3.76
C LYS A 24 -0.06 17.93 -4.32
N CYS A 25 0.06 17.50 -5.56
CA CYS A 25 -0.86 16.52 -6.14
C CYS A 25 -0.43 15.12 -5.69
N ASP A 26 -0.88 14.73 -4.50
CA ASP A 26 -0.58 13.43 -3.92
C ASP A 26 -1.46 12.35 -4.56
N VAL A 27 -0.86 11.44 -5.30
CA VAL A 27 -1.57 10.25 -5.83
C VAL A 27 -1.97 9.35 -4.66
N LEU A 28 -3.23 8.92 -4.62
CA LEU A 28 -3.72 7.97 -3.64
C LEU A 28 -3.50 6.54 -4.15
N LEU A 29 -2.82 5.70 -3.36
CA LEU A 29 -2.61 4.31 -3.75
C LEU A 29 -3.91 3.51 -3.68
N GLY A 30 -4.05 2.46 -4.47
CA GLY A 30 -5.24 1.60 -4.44
C GLY A 30 -5.53 1.00 -3.05
N LEU A 31 -4.47 0.65 -2.30
CA LEU A 31 -4.58 0.20 -0.91
C LEU A 31 -5.20 1.29 -0.01
N GLU A 32 -4.79 2.54 -0.18
CA GLU A 32 -5.29 3.66 0.63
C GLU A 32 -6.76 3.97 0.30
N VAL A 33 -7.16 3.84 -0.97
CA VAL A 33 -8.57 3.90 -1.38
C VAL A 33 -9.38 2.81 -0.67
N LEU A 34 -8.90 1.57 -0.66
CA LEU A 34 -9.57 0.46 0.03
C LEU A 34 -9.66 0.70 1.54
N GLN A 35 -8.59 1.21 2.15
CA GLN A 35 -8.55 1.55 3.57
C GLN A 35 -9.54 2.67 3.93
N GLN A 36 -9.63 3.73 3.12
CA GLN A 36 -10.62 4.81 3.30
C GLN A 36 -12.06 4.27 3.25
N GLN A 37 -12.30 3.27 2.40
CA GLN A 37 -13.59 2.58 2.31
C GLN A 37 -13.77 1.48 3.37
N LYS A 38 -12.87 1.39 4.36
CA LYS A 38 -12.86 0.39 5.42
C LYS A 38 -12.96 -1.05 4.89
N PHE A 39 -12.30 -1.28 3.75
CA PHE A 39 -12.30 -2.55 3.00
C PHE A 39 -13.70 -3.11 2.76
N ARG A 40 -14.72 -2.25 2.62
CA ARG A 40 -16.14 -2.66 2.54
C ARG A 40 -16.40 -3.74 1.50
N ILE A 41 -15.73 -3.68 0.35
CA ILE A 41 -15.91 -4.65 -0.74
C ILE A 41 -15.39 -6.05 -0.41
N LEU A 42 -14.52 -6.17 0.60
CA LEU A 42 -13.91 -7.44 1.04
C LEU A 42 -14.68 -8.08 2.20
N LYS A 43 -15.67 -7.40 2.77
CA LYS A 43 -16.38 -7.90 3.95
C LYS A 43 -17.17 -9.17 3.65
N GLY A 44 -17.09 -10.14 4.54
CA GLY A 44 -17.74 -11.44 4.43
C GLY A 44 -17.14 -12.35 3.35
N LYS A 45 -15.98 -11.99 2.79
CA LYS A 45 -15.26 -12.79 1.80
C LYS A 45 -14.01 -13.40 2.40
N LYS A 46 -13.68 -14.59 1.91
CA LYS A 46 -12.34 -15.19 2.06
C LYS A 46 -11.40 -14.51 1.06
N VAL A 47 -10.34 -13.90 1.57
CA VAL A 47 -9.40 -13.09 0.79
C VAL A 47 -8.06 -13.81 0.70
N GLY A 48 -7.61 -14.06 -0.53
CA GLY A 48 -6.22 -14.39 -0.83
C GLY A 48 -5.47 -13.13 -1.23
N LEU A 49 -4.32 -12.88 -0.62
CA LEU A 49 -3.51 -11.67 -0.84
C LEU A 49 -2.26 -12.00 -1.67
N ILE A 50 -2.13 -11.43 -2.85
CA ILE A 50 -0.86 -11.47 -3.60
C ILE A 50 -0.07 -10.21 -3.23
N THR A 51 1.12 -10.36 -2.64
CA THR A 51 1.93 -9.20 -2.23
C THR A 51 3.40 -9.55 -1.98
N ASN A 52 4.23 -8.51 -1.85
CA ASN A 52 5.64 -8.53 -1.48
C ASN A 52 5.94 -7.30 -0.60
N HIS A 53 7.19 -7.15 -0.14
CA HIS A 53 7.61 -6.08 0.78
C HIS A 53 7.19 -4.63 0.42
N PRO A 54 7.08 -4.19 -0.85
CA PRO A 54 6.61 -2.85 -1.20
C PRO A 54 5.10 -2.64 -1.02
N GLY A 55 4.35 -3.68 -0.63
CA GLY A 55 2.91 -3.64 -0.39
C GLY A 55 2.51 -2.82 0.85
N VAL A 56 2.94 -1.56 0.92
CA VAL A 56 2.74 -0.67 2.08
C VAL A 56 1.95 0.59 1.70
N THR A 57 1.32 1.23 2.69
CA THR A 57 0.74 2.57 2.55
C THR A 57 1.83 3.65 2.50
N LYS A 58 1.48 4.92 2.25
CA LYS A 58 2.44 6.03 2.39
C LYS A 58 3.04 6.16 3.79
N LYS A 59 2.37 5.61 4.81
CA LYS A 59 2.84 5.58 6.20
C LYS A 59 3.75 4.38 6.50
N GLY A 60 3.99 3.50 5.53
CA GLY A 60 4.76 2.28 5.70
C GLY A 60 3.99 1.13 6.35
N GLU A 61 2.65 1.22 6.44
CA GLU A 61 1.82 0.14 6.99
C GLU A 61 1.64 -0.97 5.94
N HIS A 62 2.02 -2.21 6.25
CA HIS A 62 1.93 -3.32 5.31
C HIS A 62 0.48 -3.81 5.12
N ILE A 63 0.10 -4.08 3.86
CA ILE A 63 -1.25 -4.52 3.47
C ILE A 63 -1.72 -5.77 4.23
N PHE A 64 -0.79 -6.67 4.54
CA PHE A 64 -1.07 -7.86 5.33
C PHE A 64 -1.64 -7.53 6.71
N ASP A 65 -0.95 -6.68 7.47
CA ASP A 65 -1.38 -6.32 8.82
C ASP A 65 -2.69 -5.53 8.77
N LEU A 66 -2.88 -4.69 7.75
CA LEU A 66 -4.12 -3.95 7.56
C LEU A 66 -5.31 -4.89 7.30
N LEU A 67 -5.17 -5.86 6.40
CA LEU A 67 -6.24 -6.81 6.09
C LEU A 67 -6.50 -7.78 7.24
N TYR A 68 -5.45 -8.29 7.88
CA TYR A 68 -5.56 -9.21 9.01
C TYR A 68 -6.31 -8.58 10.19
N ASN A 69 -6.04 -7.30 10.49
CA ASN A 69 -6.68 -6.59 11.60
C ASN A 69 -8.06 -5.99 11.24
N THR A 70 -8.49 -6.09 9.98
CA THR A 70 -9.77 -5.52 9.56
C THR A 70 -10.95 -6.43 9.91
N LYS A 71 -11.82 -5.95 10.80
CA LYS A 71 -13.04 -6.67 11.17
C LYS A 71 -13.93 -6.94 9.95
N GLY A 72 -14.32 -8.21 9.81
CA GLY A 72 -15.20 -8.69 8.74
C GLY A 72 -14.48 -9.06 7.44
N VAL A 73 -13.15 -8.95 7.39
CA VAL A 73 -12.32 -9.51 6.32
C VAL A 73 -11.66 -10.79 6.83
N GLU A 74 -11.76 -11.88 6.08
CA GLU A 74 -11.11 -13.15 6.42
C GLU A 74 -9.92 -13.36 5.48
N LEU A 75 -8.72 -12.98 5.93
CA LEU A 75 -7.48 -13.23 5.18
C LEU A 75 -7.08 -14.70 5.36
N VAL A 76 -7.18 -15.49 4.29
CA VAL A 76 -7.00 -16.96 4.35
C VAL A 76 -5.68 -17.46 3.79
N ALA A 77 -5.03 -16.68 2.94
CA ALA A 77 -3.77 -17.05 2.30
C ALA A 77 -3.03 -15.82 1.80
N VAL A 78 -1.71 -15.92 1.75
CA VAL A 78 -0.83 -14.96 1.08
C VAL A 78 -0.07 -15.67 -0.04
N PHE A 79 0.14 -14.99 -1.16
CA PHE A 79 0.88 -15.47 -2.31
C PHE A 79 2.05 -14.53 -2.56
N SER A 80 3.26 -15.00 -2.28
CA SER A 80 4.49 -14.21 -2.41
C SER A 80 5.16 -14.43 -3.78
N PRO A 81 5.51 -13.36 -4.51
CA PRO A 81 6.39 -13.40 -5.68
C PRO A 81 7.88 -13.70 -5.35
N GLU A 82 8.80 -13.24 -6.22
CA GLU A 82 10.25 -13.55 -6.30
C GLU A 82 11.13 -13.19 -5.09
N HIS A 83 10.66 -12.40 -4.13
CA HIS A 83 11.54 -11.84 -3.09
C HIS A 83 11.06 -12.13 -1.67
N GLY A 84 10.24 -13.18 -1.49
CA GLY A 84 9.64 -13.49 -0.20
C GLY A 84 8.61 -12.45 0.24
N PHE A 85 7.78 -12.83 1.21
CA PHE A 85 6.64 -12.02 1.65
C PHE A 85 7.05 -10.67 2.25
N LEU A 86 8.13 -10.62 3.03
CA LEU A 86 8.67 -9.40 3.66
C LEU A 86 10.03 -8.95 3.11
N GLY A 87 10.45 -9.45 1.94
CA GLY A 87 11.81 -9.19 1.45
C GLY A 87 12.86 -10.14 2.02
N ASP A 88 12.41 -11.18 2.72
CA ASP A 88 13.25 -12.25 3.25
C ASP A 88 13.69 -13.23 2.15
N LYS A 89 14.48 -14.22 2.54
CA LYS A 89 14.93 -15.29 1.64
C LYS A 89 13.74 -15.95 0.95
N LEU A 90 13.90 -16.21 -0.35
CA LEU A 90 13.00 -17.09 -1.10
C LEU A 90 12.87 -18.45 -0.42
N ILE A 91 11.65 -18.79 -0.01
CA ILE A 91 11.28 -20.12 0.47
C ILE A 91 10.41 -20.77 -0.61
N ASP A 92 10.89 -21.86 -1.19
CA ASP A 92 10.07 -22.65 -2.11
C ASP A 92 8.96 -23.38 -1.35
N GLY A 93 7.74 -23.36 -1.89
CA GLY A 93 6.62 -24.10 -1.32
C GLY A 93 5.68 -23.25 -0.45
N VAL A 94 5.16 -23.87 0.61
CA VAL A 94 4.20 -23.26 1.55
C VAL A 94 4.83 -23.17 2.92
N TYR A 95 4.77 -22.00 3.53
CA TYR A 95 5.18 -21.77 4.92
C TYR A 95 4.09 -20.95 5.63
N TYR A 96 4.21 -20.77 6.94
CA TYR A 96 3.17 -20.10 7.75
C TYR A 96 3.74 -18.87 8.43
N GLU A 97 2.99 -17.78 8.42
CA GLU A 97 3.37 -16.55 9.14
C GLU A 97 3.34 -16.80 10.66
N PRO A 98 4.45 -16.64 11.40
CA PRO A 98 4.52 -17.04 12.80
C PRO A 98 3.50 -16.38 13.72
N ARG A 99 3.11 -15.13 13.42
CA ARG A 99 2.21 -14.32 14.26
C ARG A 99 0.73 -14.68 14.09
N THR A 100 0.35 -15.17 12.92
CA THR A 100 -1.06 -15.31 12.50
C THR A 100 -1.41 -16.71 12.04
N ASN A 101 -0.41 -17.55 11.80
CA ASN A 101 -0.53 -18.87 11.22
C ASN A 101 -1.23 -18.89 9.85
N ILE A 102 -1.21 -17.77 9.11
CA ILE A 102 -1.73 -17.70 7.74
C ILE A 102 -0.72 -18.36 6.79
N PRO A 103 -1.17 -19.25 5.89
CA PRO A 103 -0.29 -19.87 4.91
C PRO A 103 0.17 -18.86 3.86
N ILE A 104 1.48 -18.85 3.60
CA ILE A 104 2.16 -18.10 2.57
C ILE A 104 2.65 -19.07 1.50
N TYR A 105 2.15 -18.91 0.28
CA TYR A 105 2.48 -19.69 -0.89
C TYR A 105 3.50 -18.91 -1.73
N SER A 106 4.68 -19.50 -1.97
CA SER A 106 5.60 -18.95 -2.97
C SER A 106 5.08 -19.24 -4.37
N LEU A 107 4.86 -18.18 -5.16
CA LEU A 107 4.44 -18.28 -6.57
C LEU A 107 5.61 -18.62 -7.51
N TYR A 108 6.85 -18.53 -7.00
CA TYR A 108 8.05 -18.87 -7.73
C TYR A 108 8.59 -20.23 -7.30
N GLY A 109 9.31 -20.91 -8.21
CA GLY A 109 9.74 -22.30 -8.03
C GLY A 109 8.74 -23.32 -8.62
N LYS A 110 8.74 -24.56 -8.11
CA LYS A 110 7.93 -25.69 -8.63
C LYS A 110 6.40 -25.46 -8.57
N LEU A 111 5.96 -24.41 -7.87
CA LEU A 111 4.56 -24.09 -7.57
C LEU A 111 3.93 -23.07 -8.55
N LYS A 112 4.60 -22.75 -9.67
CA LYS A 112 4.16 -21.79 -10.71
C LYS A 112 2.72 -21.99 -11.23
N ASN A 113 2.10 -23.15 -10.98
CA ASN A 113 0.76 -23.52 -11.44
C ASN A 113 -0.37 -23.38 -10.40
N LEU A 114 -0.13 -22.85 -9.19
CA LEU A 114 -1.18 -22.73 -8.16
C LEU A 114 -2.38 -21.88 -8.58
N LEU A 115 -2.14 -20.81 -9.34
CA LEU A 115 -3.19 -19.87 -9.76
C LEU A 115 -4.17 -20.46 -10.80
N LYS A 116 -3.92 -21.68 -11.31
CA LYS A 116 -4.83 -22.37 -12.25
C LYS A 116 -5.88 -23.25 -11.55
N LYS A 117 -5.85 -23.38 -10.22
CA LYS A 117 -6.75 -24.25 -9.45
C LYS A 117 -7.76 -23.50 -8.55
N CYS A 118 -7.76 -22.17 -8.57
CA CYS A 118 -8.73 -21.34 -7.86
C CYS A 118 -9.95 -21.04 -8.74
#